data_AF-A0AAP5IDK8-F1
#
_entry.id   AF-A0AAP5IDK8-F1
#
_cell.length_a   1.000
_cell.length_b   1.000
_cell.length_c   1.000
_cell.angle_alpha   90.00
_cell.angle_beta   90.00
_cell.angle_gamma   90.00
#
_symmetry.space_group_name_H-M   'P 1'
#
loop_
_entity.id
_entity.type
_entity.pdbx_description
1 polymer ?
#
loop_
_entity_poly.entity_id
_entity_poly.type
_entity_poly.pdbx_seq_one_letter_code
_entity_poly.pdbx_strand_id
1 'polypeptide(L)'
;MPRNLAEGETQMNFRIPEEKKEAFLKKAKENGTSASRLLLEFIDNYLGLAPKSNDEIANIKKKVAELEEFRERTEKILGELAA
;
A
#
# COMPACT_ATOMS: atom_id res chain seq x y z
N MET A 1 -20.71 30.34 9.39
CA MET A 1 -20.13 29.99 8.08
C MET A 1 -20.34 28.49 7.86
N PRO A 2 -21.20 28.03 6.94
CA PRO A 2 -21.24 26.61 6.60
C PRO A 2 -19.96 26.26 5.82
N ARG A 3 -19.32 25.15 6.19
CA ARG A 3 -18.17 24.62 5.44
C ARG A 3 -18.70 24.02 4.14
N ASN A 4 -18.20 24.47 3.00
CA ASN A 4 -18.37 23.76 1.73
C ASN A 4 -17.68 22.40 1.88
N LEU A 5 -18.45 21.37 2.24
CA LEU A 5 -18.04 19.97 2.03
C LEU A 5 -18.13 19.72 0.52
N ALA A 6 -17.13 19.08 -0.06
CA ALA A 6 -17.21 18.65 -1.45
C ALA A 6 -18.44 17.72 -1.60
N GLU A 7 -19.19 17.84 -2.69
CA GLU A 7 -20.40 17.03 -2.92
C GLU A 7 -20.08 15.53 -2.72
N GLY A 8 -20.75 14.90 -1.76
CA GLY A 8 -20.60 13.47 -1.43
C GLY A 8 -19.81 13.15 -0.15
N GLU A 9 -19.19 14.13 0.50
CA GLU A 9 -18.47 13.89 1.77
C GLU A 9 -19.43 13.79 2.97
N THR A 10 -19.37 12.69 3.71
CA THR A 10 -20.11 12.48 4.96
C THR A 10 -19.16 12.34 6.15
N GLN A 11 -19.58 12.83 7.33
CA GLN A 11 -18.79 12.71 8.55
C GLN A 11 -19.08 11.41 9.29
N MET A 12 -18.04 10.65 9.60
CA MET A 12 -18.12 9.45 10.44
C MET A 12 -17.55 9.75 11.82
N ASN A 13 -18.38 9.64 12.85
CA ASN A 13 -17.96 9.79 14.24
C ASN A 13 -17.80 8.40 14.87
N PHE A 14 -16.63 8.12 15.43
CA PHE A 14 -16.36 6.87 16.11
C PHE A 14 -15.62 7.12 17.43
N ARG A 15 -15.81 6.21 18.39
CA ARG A 15 -15.12 6.25 19.68
C ARG A 15 -13.90 5.35 19.61
N ILE A 16 -12.76 5.83 20.08
CA ILE A 16 -11.53 5.06 20.18
C ILE A 16 -10.93 5.19 21.58
N PRO A 17 -10.25 4.14 22.07
CA PRO A 17 -9.42 4.23 23.27
C PRO A 17 -8.38 5.34 23.13
N GLU A 18 -8.09 6.03 24.23
CA GLU A 18 -7.17 7.17 24.27
C GLU A 18 -5.76 6.80 23.80
N GLU A 19 -5.23 5.66 24.26
CA GLU A 19 -3.92 5.15 23.85
C GLU A 19 -3.80 4.98 22.33
N LYS A 20 -4.87 4.49 21.68
CA LYS A 20 -4.90 4.31 20.22
C LYS A 20 -4.98 5.65 19.50
N LYS A 21 -5.70 6.62 20.05
CA LYS A 21 -5.76 7.99 19.51
C LYS A 21 -4.38 8.63 19.53
N GLU A 22 -3.67 8.53 20.64
CA GLU A 22 -2.34 9.11 20.78
C GLU A 22 -1.34 8.47 19.82
N ALA A 23 -1.30 7.13 19.76
CA ALA A 23 -0.44 6.41 18.84
C ALA A 23 -0.74 6.78 17.38
N PHE A 24 -2.01 6.90 17.00
CA PHE A 24 -2.43 7.28 15.67
C PHE A 24 -2.02 8.71 15.30
N LEU A 25 -2.25 9.67 16.21
CA LEU A 25 -1.85 11.06 16.02
C LEU A 25 -0.33 11.22 15.91
N LYS A 26 0.42 10.47 16.72
CA LYS A 26 1.89 10.45 16.64
C LYS A 26 2.36 9.95 15.28
N LYS A 27 1.78 8.85 14.78
CA LYS A 27 2.12 8.28 13.48
C LYS A 27 1.78 9.21 12.31
N ALA A 28 0.66 9.93 12.39
CA ALA A 28 0.30 10.95 11.41
C ALA A 28 1.35 12.09 11.36
N LYS A 29 1.81 12.56 12.53
CA LYS A 29 2.87 13.57 12.63
C LYS A 29 4.21 13.08 12.07
N GLU A 30 4.60 11.84 12.37
CA GLU A 30 5.84 11.23 11.85
C GLU A 30 5.84 11.14 10.32
N ASN A 31 4.69 10.84 9.73
CA ASN A 31 4.51 10.77 8.27
C ASN A 31 4.27 12.13 7.60
N GLY A 32 4.29 13.24 8.37
CA GLY A 32 4.03 14.58 7.83
C GLY A 32 2.62 14.77 7.25
N THR A 33 1.65 13.95 7.66
CA THR A 33 0.29 13.95 7.11
C THR A 33 -0.75 14.23 8.19
N SER A 34 -1.99 14.53 7.78
CA SER A 34 -3.10 14.72 8.71
C SER A 34 -3.69 13.37 9.13
N ALA A 35 -4.23 13.30 10.35
CA ALA A 35 -4.89 12.11 10.86
C ALA A 35 -6.03 11.63 9.95
N SER A 36 -6.80 12.58 9.41
CA SER A 36 -7.89 12.29 8.47
C SER A 36 -7.37 11.70 7.16
N ARG A 37 -6.28 12.25 6.61
CA ARG A 37 -5.68 11.74 5.36
C ARG A 37 -5.09 10.36 5.54
N LEU A 38 -4.41 10.11 6.65
CA LEU A 38 -3.87 8.78 6.98
C LEU A 38 -5.00 7.75 7.18
N LEU A 39 -6.14 8.17 7.76
CA LEU A 39 -7.30 7.30 7.91
C LEU A 39 -7.95 6.98 6.56
N LEU A 40 -8.09 7.98 5.68
CA LEU A 40 -8.61 7.78 4.33
C LEU A 40 -7.70 6.85 3.51
N GLU A 41 -6.38 7.07 3.53
CA GLU A 41 -5.41 6.19 2.88
C GLU A 41 -5.48 4.76 3.43
N PHE A 42 -5.73 4.59 4.72
CA PHE A 42 -5.92 3.26 5.32
C PHE A 42 -7.22 2.60 4.83
N ILE A 43 -8.32 3.36 4.75
CA ILE A 43 -9.60 2.88 4.22
C ILE A 43 -9.44 2.49 2.74
N ASP A 44 -8.80 3.33 1.93
CA ASP A 44 -8.55 3.06 0.52
C ASP A 44 -7.69 1.81 0.33
N ASN A 45 -6.67 1.62 1.15
CA ASN A 45 -5.86 0.40 1.13
C ASN A 45 -6.65 -0.84 1.56
N TYR A 46 -7.47 -0.73 2.61
CA TYR A 46 -8.30 -1.83 3.10
C TYR A 46 -9.34 -2.28 2.07
N LEU A 47 -9.93 -1.32 1.35
CA LEU A 47 -10.91 -1.56 0.29
C LEU A 47 -10.26 -1.91 -1.06
N GLY A 48 -8.93 -1.82 -1.18
CA GLY A 48 -8.22 -2.01 -2.44
C GLY A 48 -8.50 -0.92 -3.48
N LEU A 49 -8.98 0.24 -3.06
CA LEU A 49 -9.24 1.44 -3.87
C LEU A 49 -8.00 2.31 -4.02
N ALA A 50 -7.01 2.14 -3.14
CA ALA A 50 -5.72 2.75 -3.34
C ALA A 50 -5.21 2.32 -4.72
N PRO A 51 -4.77 3.26 -5.58
CA PRO A 51 -4.06 2.87 -6.78
C PRO A 51 -2.84 2.13 -6.28
N LYS A 52 -2.88 0.79 -6.29
CA LYS A 52 -1.67 -0.01 -6.35
C LYS A 52 -1.00 0.55 -7.58
N SER A 53 0.02 1.38 -7.38
CA SER A 53 0.77 1.99 -8.47
C SER A 53 0.94 0.88 -9.48
N ASN A 54 0.37 1.03 -10.68
CA ASN A 54 0.39 -0.02 -11.69
C ASN A 54 1.84 -0.51 -11.90
N ASP A 55 2.79 0.38 -11.61
CA ASP A 55 4.23 0.18 -11.47
C ASP A 55 4.67 -0.85 -10.43
N GLU A 56 4.06 -0.99 -9.25
CA GLU A 56 4.48 -2.01 -8.27
C GLU A 56 4.10 -3.41 -8.72
N ILE A 57 2.88 -3.59 -9.23
CA ILE A 57 2.46 -4.88 -9.80
C ILE A 57 3.26 -5.18 -11.07
N ALA A 58 3.50 -4.19 -11.93
CA ALA A 58 4.35 -4.34 -13.11
C ALA A 58 5.81 -4.68 -12.73
N ASN A 59 6.37 -4.04 -11.70
CA ASN A 59 7.71 -4.33 -11.21
C ASN A 59 7.81 -5.72 -10.56
N ILE A 60 6.78 -6.15 -9.83
CA ILE A 60 6.72 -7.51 -9.28
C ILE A 60 6.66 -8.52 -10.43
N LYS A 61 5.80 -8.31 -11.43
CA LYS A 61 5.74 -9.18 -12.62
C LYS A 61 7.07 -9.24 -13.36
N LYS A 62 7.75 -8.11 -13.52
CA LYS A 62 9.07 -8.04 -14.16
C LYS A 62 10.12 -8.83 -13.39
N LYS A 63 10.18 -8.66 -12.06
CA LYS A 63 11.11 -9.41 -11.19
C LYS A 63 10.83 -10.91 -11.19
N VAL A 64 9.56 -11.32 -11.26
CA VAL A 64 9.18 -12.74 -11.37
C VAL A 64 9.66 -13.32 -12.68
N ALA A 65 9.48 -12.62 -13.80
CA ALA A 65 9.96 -13.06 -15.11
C ALA A 65 11.49 -13.18 -15.16
N GLU A 66 12.23 -12.23 -14.58
CA GLU A 66 13.70 -12.30 -14.48
C GLU A 66 14.18 -13.49 -13.64
N LEU A 67 13.46 -13.84 -12.57
CA LEU A 67 13.76 -15.01 -11.73
C LEU A 67 13.45 -16.34 -12.44
N GLU A 68 12.36 -16.41 -13.20
CA GLU A 68 12.02 -17.57 -14.02
C GLU A 68 13.08 -17.80 -15.10
N GLU A 69 13.51 -16.74 -15.80
CA GLU A 69 14.57 -16.82 -16.81
C GLU A 69 15.92 -17.23 -16.19
N PHE A 70 16.26 -16.70 -15.02
CA PHE A 70 17.47 -17.10 -14.30
C PHE A 70 17.43 -18.58 -13.89
N ARG A 71 16.26 -19.06 -13.45
CA ARG A 71 16.05 -20.48 -13.11
C ARG A 71 16.23 -21.38 -14.33
N GLU A 72 15.62 -21.05 -15.46
CA GLU A 72 15.76 -21.84 -16.71
C GLU A 72 17.22 -21.90 -17.18
N ARG A 73 17.94 -20.77 -17.13
CA ARG A 73 19.37 -20.73 -17.49
C ARG A 73 20.21 -21.58 -16.54
N THR A 74 19.90 -21.54 -15.24
CA THR A 74 20.63 -22.33 -14.24
C THR A 74 20.36 -23.83 -14.38
N GLU A 75 19.11 -24.23 -14.62
CA GLU A 75 18.74 -25.63 -14.89
C GLU A 75 19.42 -26.14 -16.16
N LYS A 76 19.52 -25.31 -17.21
CA LYS A 76 20.23 -25.68 -18.44
C LYS A 76 21.74 -25.87 -18.24
N ILE A 77 22.39 -24.94 -17.53
CA ILE A 77 23.84 -25.04 -17.23
C ILE A 77 24.13 -26.24 -16.34
N LEU A 78 23.30 -26.51 -15.34
CA LEU A 78 23.44 -27.68 -14.47
C LEU A 78 23.17 -28.98 -15.22
N GLY A 79 22.22 -29.00 -16.16
CA GLY A 79 21.98 -30.13 -17.05
C GLY A 79 23.13 -30.41 -18.02
N GLU A 80 23.77 -29.36 -18.53
CA GLU A 80 24.95 -29.46 -19.41
C GLU A 80 26.24 -29.87 -18.66
N LEU A 81 26.36 -29.56 -17.36
CA LEU A 81 27.48 -29.98 -16.52
C LEU A 81 27.33 -31.39 -15.93
N ALA A 82 26.11 -31.94 -15.91
CA ALA A 82 25.81 -33.28 -15.39
C ALA A 82 25.73 -34.36 -16.48
N ALA A 83 25.81 -34.00 -17.76
CA ALA A 83 25.86 -34.89 -18.92
C ALA A 83 27.30 -35.07 -19.44
#